data_AF-A0A7C8FUL6-F1
#
_entry.id   AF-A0A7C8FUL6-F1
#
_cell.length_a   1.000
_cell.length_b   1.000
_cell.length_c   1.000
_cell.angle_alpha   90.00
_cell.angle_beta   90.00
_cell.angle_gamma   90.00
#
_symmetry.space_group_name_H-M   'P 1'
#
loop_
_entity.id
_entity.type
_entity.pdbx_description
1 polymer ?
#
loop_
_entity_poly.entity_id
_entity_poly.type
_entity_poly.pdbx_seq_one_letter_code
_entity_poly.pdbx_strand_id
1 'polypeptide(L)'
;GLIINNPHRPLPEPQRAIFEANDWQIVEAADPAHTEPPALCYSSVWLSMNCLVLDPKTVIVEASEVHQQEQMDKLGMNVIPCDLRDAYPFGGGLHCSTADVYREGECLDYFPNRVEDPTLVRPEMWK
;
A
#
# COMPACT_ATOMS: atom_id res chain seq x y z
N GLY A 1 8.57 -10.49 0.94
CA GLY A 1 8.19 -9.09 1.30
C GLY A 1 6.75 -9.05 1.81
N LEU A 2 6.13 -7.87 1.86
CA LEU A 2 4.71 -7.72 2.22
C LEU A 2 4.05 -6.66 1.32
N ILE A 3 2.86 -6.97 0.81
CA ILE A 3 1.98 -6.00 0.16
C ILE A 3 0.63 -5.96 0.86
N ILE A 4 0.00 -4.78 0.84
CA ILE A 4 -1.40 -4.62 1.19
C ILE A 4 -2.20 -4.47 -0.09
N ASN A 5 -3.24 -5.30 -0.24
CA ASN A 5 -4.10 -5.32 -1.41
C ASN A 5 -5.53 -4.92 -1.03
N ASN A 6 -6.17 -4.12 -1.87
CA ASN A 6 -7.56 -3.75 -1.66
C ASN A 6 -8.47 -4.97 -1.93
N PRO A 7 -9.30 -5.42 -0.97
CA PRO A 7 -10.14 -6.60 -1.15
C PRO A 7 -11.20 -6.41 -2.25
N HIS A 8 -11.60 -5.17 -2.56
CA HIS A 8 -12.55 -4.84 -3.63
C HIS A 8 -11.89 -4.66 -5.00
N ARG A 9 -10.56 -4.67 -5.07
CA ARG A 9 -9.78 -4.63 -6.30
C ARG A 9 -8.70 -5.72 -6.23
N PRO A 10 -9.10 -6.99 -6.17
CA PRO A 10 -8.17 -8.09 -5.94
C PRO A 10 -7.11 -8.14 -7.03
N LEU A 11 -5.87 -8.43 -6.64
CA LEU A 11 -4.78 -8.67 -7.58
C LEU A 11 -5.16 -9.86 -8.47
N PRO A 12 -5.18 -9.71 -9.81
CA PRO A 12 -5.46 -10.81 -10.73
C PRO A 12 -4.52 -12.00 -10.52
N GLU A 13 -5.01 -13.23 -10.68
CA GLU A 13 -4.20 -14.45 -10.45
C GLU A 13 -2.86 -14.45 -11.18
N PRO A 14 -2.76 -14.06 -12.47
CA PRO A 14 -1.45 -14.01 -13.15
C PRO A 14 -0.47 -13.03 -12.51
N GLN A 15 -0.95 -11.94 -11.90
CA GLN A 15 -0.10 -10.95 -11.23
C GLN A 15 0.28 -11.37 -9.81
N ARG A 16 -0.48 -12.28 -9.19
CA ARG A 16 -0.14 -12.86 -7.87
C ARG A 16 1.09 -13.76 -7.94
N ALA A 17 1.30 -14.44 -9.06
CA ALA A 17 2.35 -15.44 -9.23
C ALA A 17 3.75 -14.91 -8.87
N ILE A 18 4.07 -13.65 -9.21
CA ILE A 18 5.39 -13.07 -8.90
C ILE A 18 5.60 -12.84 -7.40
N PHE A 19 4.55 -12.48 -6.67
CA PHE A 19 4.62 -12.31 -5.21
C PHE A 19 4.76 -13.66 -4.53
N GLU A 20 3.94 -14.63 -4.91
CA GLU A 20 3.93 -15.98 -4.34
C GLU A 20 5.26 -16.71 -4.59
N ALA A 21 5.83 -16.61 -5.80
CA ALA A 21 7.13 -17.19 -6.12
C ALA A 21 8.29 -16.58 -5.32
N ASN A 22 8.11 -15.41 -4.69
CA ASN A 22 9.12 -14.70 -3.92
C ASN A 22 8.76 -14.60 -2.43
N ASP A 23 7.88 -15.48 -1.95
CA ASP A 23 7.46 -15.56 -0.55
C ASP A 23 6.93 -14.22 0.00
N TRP A 24 6.28 -13.42 -0.85
CA TRP A 24 5.62 -12.20 -0.40
C TRP A 24 4.28 -12.51 0.26
N GLN A 25 4.06 -11.89 1.40
CA GLN A 25 2.78 -11.90 2.09
C GLN A 25 1.84 -10.92 1.40
N ILE A 26 0.71 -11.41 0.90
CA ILE A 26 -0.37 -10.59 0.33
C ILE A 26 -1.45 -10.46 1.40
N VAL A 27 -1.53 -9.30 2.04
CA VAL A 27 -2.49 -9.02 3.10
C VAL A 27 -3.62 -8.17 2.54
N GLU A 28 -4.86 -8.53 2.83
CA GLU A 28 -6.00 -7.68 2.47
C GLU A 28 -6.01 -6.44 3.36
N ALA A 29 -6.23 -5.26 2.78
CA ALA A 29 -6.39 -4.03 3.54
C ALA A 29 -7.54 -4.14 4.54
N ALA A 30 -7.36 -3.56 5.72
CA ALA A 30 -8.46 -3.41 6.66
C ALA A 30 -9.57 -2.57 6.03
N ASP A 31 -10.82 -2.87 6.40
CA ASP A 31 -11.95 -2.05 5.97
C ASP A 31 -11.76 -0.60 6.44
N PRO A 32 -12.07 0.41 5.61
CA PRO A 32 -12.03 1.80 6.03
C PRO A 32 -12.85 2.02 7.31
N ALA A 33 -12.39 2.90 8.19
CA ALA A 33 -13.14 3.25 9.39
C ALA A 33 -14.41 4.05 9.08
N HIS A 34 -14.52 4.56 7.85
CA HIS A 34 -15.62 5.41 7.39
C HIS A 34 -16.33 4.79 6.19
N THR A 35 -17.66 4.90 6.18
CA THR A 35 -18.51 4.36 5.10
C THR A 35 -18.62 5.30 3.91
N GLU A 36 -18.32 6.59 4.08
CA GLU A 36 -18.39 7.61 3.04
C GLU A 36 -17.12 8.47 3.03
N PRO A 37 -16.65 8.90 1.84
CA PRO A 37 -15.54 9.84 1.75
C PRO A 37 -15.99 11.24 2.20
N PRO A 38 -15.07 12.13 2.61
CA PRO A 38 -15.41 13.53 2.92
C PRO A 38 -16.09 14.25 1.74
N ALA A 39 -16.87 15.29 2.03
CA ALA A 39 -17.52 16.09 1.00
C ALA A 39 -16.49 16.60 -0.03
N LEU A 40 -16.85 16.58 -1.32
CA LEU A 40 -16.00 16.98 -2.45
C LEU A 40 -14.76 16.09 -2.69
N CYS A 41 -14.61 14.98 -1.97
CA CYS A 41 -13.58 13.99 -2.25
C CYS A 41 -13.94 13.15 -3.48
N TYR A 42 -13.12 13.27 -4.53
CA TYR A 42 -13.25 12.48 -5.76
C TYR A 42 -12.60 11.07 -5.65
N SER A 43 -11.86 10.82 -4.57
CA SER A 43 -11.30 9.50 -4.24
C SER A 43 -12.29 8.67 -3.40
N SER A 44 -11.99 7.38 -3.25
CA SER A 44 -12.83 6.47 -2.44
C SER A 44 -12.45 6.46 -0.96
N VAL A 45 -13.31 5.86 -0.13
CA VAL A 45 -13.01 5.51 1.28
C VAL A 45 -11.71 4.72 1.47
N TRP A 46 -11.23 4.03 0.42
CA TRP A 46 -9.94 3.33 0.41
C TRP A 46 -8.71 4.24 0.42
N LEU A 47 -8.86 5.56 0.57
CA LEU A 47 -7.75 6.40 1.02
C LEU A 47 -7.25 5.97 2.41
N SER A 48 -8.04 5.19 3.17
CA SER A 48 -7.63 4.53 4.41
C SER A 48 -6.28 3.79 4.31
N MET A 49 -6.09 3.01 3.25
CA MET A 49 -4.85 2.26 3.01
C MET A 49 -3.76 3.09 2.31
N ASN A 50 -3.99 4.37 2.00
CA ASN A 50 -3.01 5.27 1.38
C ASN A 50 -2.02 5.83 2.42
N CYS A 51 -1.30 4.92 3.06
CA CYS A 51 -0.35 5.20 4.14
C CYS A 51 1.03 5.63 3.59
N LEU A 52 1.83 6.29 4.43
CA LEU A 52 3.23 6.59 4.11
C LEU A 52 4.17 5.75 4.98
N VAL A 53 4.86 4.79 4.38
CA VAL A 53 5.91 4.02 5.07
C VAL A 53 7.18 4.87 5.15
N LEU A 54 7.64 5.16 6.36
CA LEU A 54 8.89 5.92 6.58
C LEU A 54 10.10 4.99 6.48
N ASP A 55 9.99 3.83 7.12
CA ASP A 55 11.00 2.78 7.15
C ASP A 55 10.30 1.40 7.33
N PRO A 56 11.01 0.26 7.24
CA PRO A 56 10.40 -1.07 7.35
C PRO A 56 9.71 -1.39 8.68
N LYS A 57 9.79 -0.51 9.68
CA LYS A 57 9.16 -0.62 11.00
C LYS A 57 8.28 0.55 11.36
N THR A 58 8.19 1.62 10.56
CA THR A 58 7.42 2.82 10.90
C THR A 58 6.53 3.25 9.73
N VAL A 59 5.25 3.49 10.02
CA VAL A 59 4.25 3.91 9.04
C VAL A 59 3.40 5.05 9.58
N ILE A 60 3.14 6.05 8.74
CA ILE A 60 2.16 7.09 9.00
C ILE A 60 0.82 6.64 8.41
N VAL A 61 -0.23 6.70 9.23
CA VAL A 61 -1.61 6.36 8.86
C VAL A 61 -2.51 7.53 9.23
N GLU A 62 -3.59 7.76 8.47
CA GLU A 62 -4.55 8.80 8.83
C GLU A 62 -5.19 8.51 10.20
N ALA A 63 -5.25 9.53 11.05
CA ALA A 63 -5.59 9.41 12.46
C ALA A 63 -7.00 8.86 12.74
N SER A 64 -7.97 9.09 11.84
CA SER A 64 -9.33 8.57 11.98
C SER A 64 -9.52 7.15 11.41
N GLU A 65 -8.59 6.64 10.61
CA GLU A 65 -8.64 5.30 10.00
C GLU A 65 -8.15 4.21 10.97
N VAL A 66 -8.87 4.05 12.08
CA VAL A 66 -8.47 3.21 13.23
C VAL A 66 -8.26 1.74 12.88
N HIS A 67 -9.02 1.18 11.94
CA HIS A 67 -8.84 -0.21 11.51
C HIS A 67 -7.51 -0.41 10.77
N GLN A 68 -7.11 0.58 9.95
CA GLN A 68 -5.83 0.53 9.25
C GLN A 68 -4.67 0.68 10.23
N GLN A 69 -4.80 1.54 11.24
CA GLN A 69 -3.81 1.66 12.32
C GLN A 69 -3.64 0.34 13.07
N GLU A 70 -4.75 -0.29 13.50
CA GLU A 70 -4.71 -1.58 14.18
C GLU A 70 -4.10 -2.70 13.30
N GLN A 71 -4.41 -2.72 12.00
CA GLN A 71 -3.81 -3.67 11.06
C GLN A 71 -2.29 -3.48 10.99
N MET A 72 -1.80 -2.25 10.84
CA MET A 72 -0.36 -1.99 10.74
C MET A 72 0.38 -2.35 12.03
N ASP A 73 -0.22 -2.07 13.19
CA ASP A 73 0.33 -2.47 14.50
C ASP A 73 0.44 -4.00 14.62
N LYS A 74 -0.60 -4.75 14.24
CA LYS A 74 -0.59 -6.22 14.21
C LYS A 74 0.43 -6.80 13.23
N LEU A 75 0.76 -6.07 12.16
CA LEU A 75 1.84 -6.41 11.22
C LEU A 75 3.24 -6.07 11.78
N GLY A 76 3.32 -5.52 12.99
CA GLY A 76 4.57 -5.22 13.70
C GLY A 76 5.19 -3.88 13.32
N MET A 77 4.38 -2.93 12.83
CA MET A 77 4.80 -1.57 12.53
C MET A 77 4.51 -0.63 13.70
N ASN A 78 5.42 0.30 13.96
CA ASN A 78 5.17 1.50 14.75
C ASN A 78 4.29 2.47 13.95
N VAL A 79 3.07 2.69 14.42
CA VAL A 79 2.06 3.51 13.74
C VAL A 79 2.11 4.94 14.25
N ILE A 80 2.29 5.89 13.35
CA ILE A 80 2.21 7.32 13.62
C ILE A 80 0.88 7.85 13.06
N PRO A 81 -0.11 8.18 13.90
CA PRO A 81 -1.35 8.78 13.43
C PRO A 81 -1.09 10.22 12.96
N CYS A 82 -1.67 10.59 11.83
CA CYS A 82 -1.61 11.95 11.28
C CYS A 82 -3.01 12.41 10.88
N ASP A 83 -3.47 13.53 11.43
CA ASP A 83 -4.75 14.13 11.04
C ASP A 83 -4.62 14.78 9.65
N LEU A 84 -5.11 14.07 8.64
CA LEU A 84 -5.04 14.47 7.23
C LEU A 84 -6.40 14.36 6.53
N ARG A 85 -7.47 14.00 7.26
CA ARG A 85 -8.77 13.71 6.65
C ARG A 85 -9.33 14.91 5.88
N ASP A 86 -9.11 16.11 6.39
CA ASP A 86 -9.54 17.37 5.76
C ASP A 86 -8.82 17.66 4.44
N ALA A 87 -7.71 16.98 4.14
CA ALA A 87 -7.00 17.09 2.87
C ALA A 87 -7.50 16.09 1.80
N TYR A 88 -8.26 15.06 2.19
CA TYR A 88 -8.80 14.06 1.24
C TYR A 88 -9.62 14.67 0.08
N PRO A 89 -10.41 15.75 0.27
CA PRO A 89 -11.09 16.42 -0.83
C PRO A 89 -10.17 16.87 -1.98
N PHE A 90 -8.88 17.10 -1.72
CA PHE A 90 -7.89 17.44 -2.74
C PHE A 90 -7.34 16.22 -3.49
N GLY A 91 -7.93 15.04 -3.28
CA GLY A 91 -7.73 13.86 -4.11
C GLY A 91 -6.68 12.86 -3.63
N GLY A 92 -6.15 13.01 -2.41
CA GLY A 92 -5.06 12.16 -1.93
C GLY A 92 -5.04 11.92 -0.43
N GLY A 93 -4.50 10.77 -0.03
CA GLY A 93 -4.03 10.51 1.34
C GLY A 93 -2.53 10.78 1.47
N LEU A 94 -1.90 10.22 2.49
CA LEU A 94 -0.51 10.50 2.85
C LEU A 94 0.48 10.22 1.71
N HIS A 95 0.37 9.07 1.05
CA HIS A 95 1.25 8.72 -0.07
C HIS A 95 1.01 9.63 -1.28
N CYS A 96 -0.24 9.93 -1.60
CA CYS A 96 -0.57 10.83 -2.71
C CYS A 96 -0.09 12.27 -2.49
N SER A 97 -0.03 12.72 -1.23
CA SER A 97 0.39 14.07 -0.85
C SER A 97 1.91 14.23 -0.68
N THR A 98 2.69 13.17 -0.91
CA THR A 98 4.14 13.17 -0.70
C THR A 98 4.90 12.65 -1.90
N ALA A 99 6.18 13.02 -2.00
CA ALA A 99 7.14 12.47 -2.95
C ALA A 99 8.46 12.23 -2.22
N ASP A 100 8.84 10.96 -2.10
CA ASP A 100 10.04 10.52 -1.41
C ASP A 100 11.29 10.74 -2.27
N VAL A 101 11.91 11.92 -2.12
CA VAL A 101 13.10 12.31 -2.88
C VAL A 101 14.37 11.55 -2.49
N TYR A 102 14.41 10.99 -1.28
CA TYR A 102 15.54 10.25 -0.77
C TYR A 102 15.10 9.24 0.29
N ARG A 103 15.62 8.01 0.18
CA ARG A 103 15.56 6.96 1.20
C ARG A 103 16.95 6.34 1.30
N GLU A 104 17.42 6.11 2.51
CA GLU A 104 18.69 5.42 2.73
C GLU A 104 18.56 3.93 2.35
N GLY A 105 19.48 3.43 1.54
CA GLY A 105 19.49 2.03 1.11
C GLY A 105 20.33 1.77 -0.13
N GLU A 106 20.27 0.52 -0.59
CA GLU A 106 20.94 0.02 -1.80
C GLU A 106 19.92 -0.40 -2.85
N CYS A 107 20.37 -0.55 -4.10
CA CYS A 107 19.54 -1.11 -5.18
C CYS A 107 19.51 -2.64 -5.05
N LEU A 108 18.43 -3.18 -4.48
CA LEU A 108 18.24 -4.61 -4.24
C LEU A 108 17.13 -5.18 -5.13
N ASP A 109 17.23 -6.47 -5.47
CA ASP A 109 16.19 -7.23 -6.15
C ASP A 109 15.34 -8.01 -5.13
N TYR A 110 14.08 -7.62 -4.97
CA TYR A 110 13.14 -8.28 -4.06
C TYR A 110 12.28 -9.35 -4.73
N PHE A 111 12.50 -9.64 -6.02
CA PHE A 111 11.77 -10.63 -6.79
C PHE A 111 12.67 -11.64 -7.54
N PRO A 112 13.76 -12.18 -6.94
CA PRO A 112 14.76 -12.99 -7.65
C PRO A 112 14.20 -14.22 -8.39
N ASN A 113 13.09 -14.79 -7.93
CA ASN A 113 12.41 -15.90 -8.57
C ASN A 113 11.45 -15.36 -9.64
N ARG A 114 11.81 -15.54 -10.92
CA ARG A 114 11.00 -15.06 -12.04
C ARG A 114 9.90 -16.06 -12.40
N VAL A 115 8.77 -15.52 -12.83
CA VAL A 115 7.62 -16.27 -13.36
C VAL A 115 7.13 -15.57 -14.63
N GLU A 116 6.26 -16.24 -15.39
CA GLU A 116 5.55 -15.55 -16.47
C GLU A 116 4.67 -14.44 -15.86
N ASP A 117 5.06 -13.19 -16.10
CA ASP A 117 4.43 -12.01 -15.51
C ASP A 117 3.85 -11.13 -16.64
N PRO A 118 2.51 -10.97 -16.71
CA PRO A 118 1.86 -10.18 -17.75
C PRO A 118 2.07 -8.67 -17.60
N THR A 119 2.69 -8.21 -16.51
CA THR A 119 3.00 -6.79 -16.25
C THR A 119 4.37 -6.38 -16.76
N LEU A 120 5.20 -7.34 -17.21
CA LEU A 120 6.50 -7.02 -17.77
C LEU A 120 6.35 -6.15 -19.02
N VAL A 121 7.01 -5.00 -19.01
CA VAL A 121 7.05 -4.07 -20.16
C VAL A 121 7.78 -4.70 -21.35
N ARG A 122 8.69 -5.66 -21.10
CA ARG A 122 9.47 -6.39 -22.12
C ARG A 122 9.58 -7.88 -21.76
N PRO A 123 8.50 -8.66 -21.91
CA PRO A 123 8.47 -10.08 -21.50
C PRO A 123 9.55 -10.96 -22.16
N GLU A 124 9.98 -10.60 -23.37
CA GLU A 124 10.97 -11.31 -24.17
C GLU A 124 12.40 -11.24 -23.64
N MET A 125 12.72 -10.23 -22.84
CA MET A 125 14.08 -10.04 -22.30
C MET A 125 14.31 -10.86 -21.00
N TRP A 126 13.29 -11.61 -20.54
CA TRP A 126 13.32 -12.38 -19.27
C TRP A 126 12.86 -13.84 -19.42
N LYS A 127 12.83 -14.38 -20.65
CA LYS A 127 12.72 -15.82 -20.94
C LYS A 127 14.11 -16.41 -21.21
#